data_AF-A0A352Y0Y4-F1
#
_entry.id   AF-A0A352Y0Y4-F1
#
_cell.length_a   1.000
_cell.length_b   1.000
_cell.length_c   1.000
_cell.angle_alpha   90.00
_cell.angle_beta   90.00
_cell.angle_gamma   90.00
#
_symmetry.space_group_name_H-M   'P 1'
#
loop_
_entity.id
_entity.type
_entity.pdbx_description
1 polymer ?
#
loop_
_entity_poly.entity_id
_entity_poly.type
_entity_poly.pdbx_seq_one_letter_code
_entity_poly.pdbx_strand_id
1 'polypeptide(L)'
;TVNFPADVPWVTAVGGTTLRNTPPSYDESAWTGSGGGTSKFFSEPDFQKGMPSTIQAQLAGQRGIPDIAGDANPETAMVNYIFGHWTQVGGTSASTPLWAGIVAIANQMAGHPLGFINPGLYKLAASQNAQKDYRDITRGSNEVADGNIHVKGFQAAPGWDAVTGWGSPQASQFIPDLIAAMK
;
A
#
# COMPACT_ATOMS: atom_id res chain seq x y z
N THR A 1 -17.14 -4.83 -6.31
CA THR A 1 -15.75 -5.18 -6.65
C THR A 1 -14.89 -4.02 -6.20
N VAL A 2 -13.59 -4.17 -6.19
CA VAL A 2 -12.66 -3.08 -5.92
C VAL A 2 -12.43 -2.20 -7.16
N ASN A 3 -11.71 -1.08 -6.99
CA ASN A 3 -11.54 -0.05 -8.01
C ASN A 3 -10.63 -0.51 -9.16
N PHE A 4 -11.03 -0.20 -10.40
CA PHE A 4 -10.22 -0.39 -11.61
C PHE A 4 -9.47 0.92 -11.93
N PRO A 5 -8.18 0.89 -12.29
CA PRO A 5 -7.36 -0.28 -12.64
C PRO A 5 -6.56 -0.87 -11.48
N ALA A 6 -6.79 -0.46 -10.23
CA ALA A 6 -6.01 -0.97 -9.10
C ALA A 6 -6.13 -2.50 -8.94
N ASP A 7 -7.28 -3.06 -9.30
CA ASP A 7 -7.54 -4.50 -9.21
C ASP A 7 -6.89 -5.33 -10.33
N VAL A 8 -6.29 -4.69 -11.35
CA VAL A 8 -5.54 -5.37 -12.40
C VAL A 8 -4.24 -5.97 -11.81
N PRO A 9 -3.96 -7.27 -11.99
CA PRO A 9 -2.79 -7.91 -11.37
C PRO A 9 -1.43 -7.36 -11.81
N TRP A 10 -1.37 -6.68 -12.95
CA TRP A 10 -0.16 -6.08 -13.52
C TRP A 10 0.07 -4.63 -13.10
N VAL A 11 -0.76 -4.09 -12.22
CA VAL A 11 -0.60 -2.77 -11.60
C VAL A 11 -0.24 -2.96 -10.13
N THR A 12 0.70 -2.17 -9.63
CA THR A 12 0.94 -2.04 -8.19
C THR A 12 -0.13 -1.12 -7.60
N ALA A 13 -1.05 -1.68 -6.82
CA ALA A 13 -2.10 -0.92 -6.16
C ALA A 13 -1.56 -0.28 -4.88
N VAL A 14 -1.76 1.02 -4.74
CA VAL A 14 -1.31 1.80 -3.58
C VAL A 14 -2.51 2.26 -2.76
N GLY A 15 -2.56 1.79 -1.51
CA GLY A 15 -3.53 2.18 -0.49
C GLY A 15 -3.16 3.46 0.24
N GLY A 16 -3.90 3.72 1.30
CA GLY A 16 -3.77 4.93 2.09
C GLY A 16 -3.61 4.68 3.59
N THR A 17 -2.71 5.43 4.20
CA THR A 17 -2.51 5.49 5.65
C THR A 17 -2.76 6.92 6.16
N THR A 18 -2.86 7.04 7.48
CA THR A 18 -2.82 8.30 8.23
C THR A 18 -1.49 8.34 8.96
N LEU A 19 -0.55 9.17 8.51
CA LEU A 19 0.77 9.31 9.12
C LEU A 19 0.83 10.53 10.04
N ARG A 20 0.91 10.30 11.35
CA ARG A 20 0.99 11.37 12.36
C ARG A 20 2.40 11.48 12.92
N ASN A 21 2.96 12.68 12.86
CA ASN A 21 4.20 12.98 13.56
C ASN A 21 3.93 13.05 15.08
N THR A 22 4.54 12.16 15.85
CA THR A 22 4.41 12.08 17.32
C THR A 22 5.80 12.05 17.94
N PRO A 23 6.51 13.21 18.00
CA PRO A 23 7.91 13.27 18.40
C PRO A 23 8.18 12.53 19.73
N PRO A 24 9.28 11.75 19.83
CA PRO A 24 10.39 11.62 18.88
C PRO A 24 10.16 10.60 17.74
N SER A 25 8.93 10.12 17.57
CA SER A 25 8.56 9.07 16.61
C SER A 25 7.45 9.56 15.65
N TYR A 26 6.86 8.62 14.93
CA TYR A 26 5.66 8.79 14.14
C TYR A 26 4.73 7.58 14.37
N ASP A 27 3.43 7.84 14.29
CA ASP A 27 2.39 6.84 14.32
C ASP A 27 1.73 6.74 12.94
N GLU A 28 1.35 5.53 12.54
CA GLU A 28 0.75 5.30 11.24
C GLU A 28 -0.36 4.26 11.39
N SER A 29 -1.54 4.59 10.86
CA SER A 29 -2.75 3.77 10.92
C SER A 29 -3.43 3.74 9.55
N ALA A 30 -4.31 2.77 9.33
CA ALA A 30 -5.10 2.72 8.11
C ALA A 30 -5.97 3.97 7.97
N TRP A 31 -6.03 4.53 6.76
CA TRP A 31 -6.93 5.62 6.46
C TRP A 31 -8.31 5.08 6.10
N THR A 32 -9.37 5.63 6.69
CA THR A 32 -10.76 5.25 6.44
C THR A 32 -11.19 5.43 4.98
N GLY A 33 -10.54 6.34 4.25
CA GLY A 33 -10.75 6.54 2.81
C GLY A 33 -9.89 5.63 1.90
N SER A 34 -9.11 4.69 2.47
CA SER A 34 -8.28 3.79 1.67
C SER A 34 -9.13 2.80 0.86
N GLY A 35 -8.88 2.73 -0.44
CA GLY A 35 -9.43 1.65 -1.27
C GLY A 35 -8.76 0.32 -0.96
N GLY A 36 -9.54 -0.76 -0.92
CA GLY A 36 -9.00 -2.08 -0.62
C GLY A 36 -10.07 -3.18 -0.65
N GLY A 37 -9.66 -4.44 -0.78
CA GLY A 37 -10.56 -5.59 -0.88
C GLY A 37 -10.11 -6.64 -1.89
N THR A 38 -11.04 -7.48 -2.33
CA THR A 38 -10.79 -8.54 -3.31
C THR A 38 -11.48 -8.23 -4.64
N SER A 39 -10.80 -8.50 -5.76
CA SER A 39 -11.37 -8.37 -7.10
C SER A 39 -12.48 -9.39 -7.30
N LYS A 40 -13.52 -9.00 -8.04
CA LYS A 40 -14.55 -9.94 -8.53
C LYS A 40 -14.23 -10.46 -9.94
N PHE A 41 -13.17 -9.97 -10.57
CA PHE A 41 -12.85 -10.24 -11.98
C PHE A 41 -11.52 -10.94 -12.17
N PHE A 42 -10.50 -10.55 -11.41
CA PHE A 42 -9.15 -11.10 -11.55
C PHE A 42 -8.87 -12.16 -10.50
N SER A 43 -8.49 -13.34 -10.97
CA SER A 43 -7.97 -14.42 -10.14
C SER A 43 -6.71 -13.99 -9.40
N GLU A 44 -6.43 -14.66 -8.30
CA GLU A 44 -5.24 -14.45 -7.52
C GLU A 44 -3.97 -14.70 -8.35
N PRO A 45 -3.10 -13.68 -8.50
CA PRO A 45 -1.84 -13.85 -9.20
C PRO A 45 -0.84 -14.65 -8.38
N ASP A 46 0.13 -15.29 -9.04
CA ASP A 46 1.07 -16.21 -8.39
C ASP A 46 1.87 -15.59 -7.24
N PHE A 47 2.18 -14.29 -7.33
CA PHE A 47 2.90 -13.59 -6.27
C PHE A 47 2.09 -13.44 -4.96
N GLN A 48 0.76 -13.59 -4.99
CA GLN A 48 -0.09 -13.56 -3.79
C GLN A 48 -0.28 -14.93 -3.14
N LYS A 49 -0.15 -16.03 -3.90
CA LYS A 49 -0.44 -17.40 -3.45
C LYS A 49 0.45 -17.88 -2.29
N GLY A 50 1.60 -17.25 -2.09
CA GLY A 50 2.54 -17.57 -1.01
C GLY A 50 2.18 -16.97 0.35
N MET A 51 1.11 -16.17 0.44
CA MET A 51 0.71 -15.54 1.70
C MET A 51 0.15 -16.55 2.73
N PRO A 52 0.16 -16.23 4.04
CA PRO A 52 -0.41 -17.06 5.09
C PRO A 52 -1.84 -17.54 4.80
N SER A 53 -2.19 -18.74 5.29
CA SER A 53 -3.50 -19.37 5.04
C SER A 53 -4.69 -18.53 5.50
N THR A 54 -4.52 -17.73 6.55
CA THR A 54 -5.54 -16.78 7.03
C THR A 54 -5.86 -15.70 5.99
N ILE A 55 -4.83 -15.18 5.31
CA ILE A 55 -4.97 -14.21 4.22
C ILE A 55 -5.52 -14.90 2.96
N GLN A 56 -5.03 -16.10 2.63
CA GLN A 56 -5.54 -16.89 1.50
C GLN A 56 -7.04 -17.18 1.61
N ALA A 57 -7.52 -17.49 2.82
CA ALA A 57 -8.95 -17.68 3.07
C ALA A 57 -9.77 -16.41 2.83
N GLN A 58 -9.20 -15.23 3.12
CA GLN A 58 -9.83 -13.94 2.82
C GLN A 58 -9.84 -13.63 1.32
N LEU A 59 -8.75 -13.94 0.60
CA LEU A 59 -8.67 -13.73 -0.85
C LEU A 59 -9.59 -14.65 -1.65
N ALA A 60 -9.79 -15.88 -1.17
CA ALA A 60 -10.61 -16.91 -1.82
C ALA A 60 -10.23 -17.11 -3.30
N GLY A 61 -8.93 -17.07 -3.62
CA GLY A 61 -8.42 -17.25 -4.98
C GLY A 61 -8.59 -16.05 -5.90
N GLN A 62 -8.84 -14.85 -5.35
CA GLN A 62 -8.97 -13.59 -6.09
C GLN A 62 -7.85 -12.59 -5.78
N ARG A 63 -7.57 -11.69 -6.73
CA ARG A 63 -6.61 -10.59 -6.55
C ARG A 63 -7.02 -9.70 -5.37
N GLY A 64 -6.22 -9.65 -4.32
CA GLY A 64 -6.42 -8.74 -3.18
C GLY A 64 -5.69 -7.40 -3.37
N ILE A 65 -6.31 -6.26 -3.06
CA ILE A 65 -5.68 -4.93 -3.04
C ILE A 65 -5.79 -4.26 -1.65
N PRO A 66 -4.90 -3.30 -1.34
CA PRO A 66 -3.75 -2.85 -2.14
C PRO A 66 -2.53 -3.77 -2.00
N ASP A 67 -1.47 -3.52 -2.76
CA ASP A 67 -0.19 -4.23 -2.60
C ASP A 67 0.65 -3.59 -1.48
N ILE A 68 0.61 -2.26 -1.40
CA ILE A 68 1.36 -1.40 -0.48
C ILE A 68 0.55 -0.15 -0.16
N ALA A 69 0.97 0.67 0.79
CA ALA A 69 0.28 1.92 1.15
C ALA A 69 1.25 3.04 1.52
N GLY A 70 0.71 4.25 1.66
CA GLY A 70 1.45 5.42 2.16
C GLY A 70 0.48 6.51 2.56
N ASP A 71 1.02 7.61 3.10
CA ASP A 71 0.18 8.68 3.64
C ASP A 71 -0.79 9.23 2.58
N ALA A 72 -2.07 9.24 2.95
CA ALA A 72 -3.17 9.57 2.07
C ALA A 72 -4.29 10.31 2.81
N ASN A 73 -4.27 10.41 4.14
CA ASN A 73 -5.33 11.11 4.85
C ASN A 73 -5.20 12.63 4.64
N PRO A 74 -6.25 13.34 4.19
CA PRO A 74 -6.24 14.80 4.09
C PRO A 74 -5.87 15.53 5.40
N GLU A 75 -6.07 14.92 6.57
CA GLU A 75 -5.67 15.48 7.87
C GLU A 75 -4.15 15.46 8.10
N THR A 76 -3.43 14.56 7.44
CA THR A 76 -1.96 14.41 7.54
C THR A 76 -1.25 14.71 6.23
N ALA A 77 -2.00 15.25 5.26
CA ALA A 77 -1.65 15.31 3.86
C ALA A 77 -0.34 16.03 3.51
N MET A 78 0.19 15.62 2.36
CA MET A 78 1.28 16.29 1.67
C MET A 78 0.84 17.69 1.21
N VAL A 79 1.73 18.67 1.40
CA VAL A 79 1.50 20.05 0.97
C VAL A 79 1.82 20.17 -0.52
N ASN A 80 0.86 20.66 -1.30
CA ASN A 80 0.95 20.85 -2.74
C ASN A 80 0.81 22.34 -3.07
N TYR A 81 1.48 22.82 -4.13
CA TYR A 81 1.32 24.18 -4.61
C TYR A 81 0.37 24.19 -5.82
N ILE A 82 -0.85 24.66 -5.62
CA ILE A 82 -1.95 24.58 -6.60
C ILE A 82 -2.53 25.98 -6.79
N PHE A 83 -2.65 26.44 -8.04
CA PHE A 83 -3.20 27.76 -8.39
C PHE A 83 -2.62 28.93 -7.56
N GLY A 84 -1.30 28.94 -7.35
CA GLY A 84 -0.59 30.04 -6.69
C GLY A 84 -0.60 30.01 -5.15
N HIS A 85 -1.12 28.96 -4.52
CA HIS A 85 -1.15 28.83 -3.06
C HIS A 85 -0.82 27.41 -2.60
N TRP A 86 -0.38 27.29 -1.34
CA TRP A 86 -0.12 26.01 -0.70
C TRP A 86 -1.43 25.41 -0.19
N THR A 87 -1.69 24.16 -0.54
CA THR A 87 -2.91 23.41 -0.22
C THR A 87 -2.54 22.00 0.25
N GLN A 88 -3.19 21.54 1.30
CA GLN A 88 -3.08 20.15 1.74
C GLN A 88 -4.01 19.28 0.88
N VAL A 89 -3.45 18.23 0.28
CA VAL A 89 -4.20 17.28 -0.54
C VAL A 89 -3.82 15.86 -0.15
N GLY A 90 -4.83 15.07 0.23
CA GLY A 90 -4.69 13.64 0.51
C GLY A 90 -5.19 12.78 -0.64
N GLY A 91 -5.85 11.68 -0.29
CA GLY A 91 -6.22 10.63 -1.22
C GLY A 91 -5.09 9.65 -1.46
N THR A 92 -5.44 8.43 -1.89
CA THR A 92 -4.45 7.50 -2.46
C THR A 92 -3.79 8.08 -3.72
N SER A 93 -4.38 9.13 -4.29
CA SER A 93 -3.77 10.00 -5.31
C SER A 93 -2.49 10.69 -4.85
N ALA A 94 -2.28 10.90 -3.54
CA ALA A 94 -1.02 11.42 -2.99
C ALA A 94 -0.03 10.29 -2.67
N SER A 95 -0.50 9.16 -2.13
CA SER A 95 0.36 8.01 -1.83
C SER A 95 0.92 7.33 -3.09
N THR A 96 0.16 7.32 -4.19
CA THR A 96 0.58 6.74 -5.48
C THR A 96 1.83 7.41 -6.07
N PRO A 97 1.90 8.73 -6.28
CA PRO A 97 3.09 9.40 -6.80
C PRO A 97 4.27 9.37 -5.80
N LEU A 98 4.01 9.30 -4.49
CA LEU A 98 5.07 9.05 -3.49
C LEU A 98 5.79 7.72 -3.79
N TRP A 99 5.03 6.64 -3.96
CA TRP A 99 5.58 5.33 -4.33
C TRP A 99 6.23 5.33 -5.72
N ALA A 100 5.66 6.04 -6.69
CA ALA A 100 6.30 6.20 -8.00
C ALA A 100 7.68 6.87 -7.89
N GLY A 101 7.84 7.88 -7.02
CA GLY A 101 9.13 8.50 -6.72
C GLY A 101 10.14 7.53 -6.10
N ILE A 102 9.70 6.71 -5.14
CA ILE A 102 10.55 5.66 -4.53
C ILE A 102 11.04 4.66 -5.58
N VAL A 103 10.15 4.19 -6.46
CA VAL A 103 10.52 3.26 -7.53
C VAL A 103 11.40 3.94 -8.58
N ALA A 104 11.21 5.22 -8.85
CA ALA A 104 12.10 5.98 -9.74
C ALA A 104 13.53 6.07 -9.18
N ILE A 105 13.68 6.29 -7.87
CA ILE A 105 15.00 6.24 -7.19
C ILE A 105 15.59 4.83 -7.30
N ALA A 106 14.77 3.78 -7.12
CA ALA A 106 15.23 2.41 -7.28
C ALA A 106 15.70 2.10 -8.72
N ASN A 107 14.99 2.57 -9.74
CA ASN A 107 15.41 2.48 -11.14
C ASN A 107 16.76 3.18 -11.36
N GLN A 108 16.93 4.39 -10.81
CA GLN A 108 18.17 5.14 -10.91
C GLN A 108 19.34 4.40 -10.27
N MET A 109 19.13 3.84 -9.07
CA MET A 109 20.14 3.08 -8.35
C MET A 109 20.49 1.75 -9.03
N ALA A 110 19.52 1.10 -9.67
CA ALA A 110 19.73 -0.12 -10.45
C ALA A 110 20.44 0.14 -11.79
N GLY A 111 20.37 1.37 -12.31
CA GLY A 111 20.86 1.72 -13.65
C GLY A 111 19.96 1.26 -14.78
N HIS A 112 18.76 0.73 -14.48
CA HIS A 112 17.75 0.31 -15.44
C HIS A 112 16.34 0.34 -14.82
N PRO A 113 15.27 0.37 -15.63
CA PRO A 113 13.91 0.21 -15.12
C PRO A 113 13.73 -1.18 -14.48
N LEU A 114 13.15 -1.23 -13.27
CA LEU A 114 12.79 -2.47 -12.59
C LEU A 114 11.55 -3.15 -13.21
N GLY A 115 10.69 -2.37 -13.87
CA GLY A 115 9.49 -2.89 -14.54
C GLY A 115 8.39 -3.28 -13.56
N PHE A 116 7.82 -4.47 -13.73
CA PHE A 116 6.70 -4.96 -12.91
C PHE A 116 7.18 -5.46 -11.54
N ILE A 117 7.03 -4.63 -10.51
CA ILE A 117 7.65 -4.85 -9.20
C ILE A 117 6.88 -5.78 -8.26
N ASN A 118 5.60 -6.11 -8.51
CA ASN A 118 4.80 -6.90 -7.55
C ASN A 118 5.46 -8.22 -7.13
N PRO A 119 6.05 -9.05 -8.02
CA PRO A 119 6.75 -10.25 -7.59
C PRO A 119 7.89 -9.96 -6.59
N GLY A 120 8.64 -8.88 -6.81
CA GLY A 120 9.68 -8.42 -5.88
C GLY A 120 9.11 -7.95 -4.55
N LEU A 121 8.02 -7.17 -4.57
CA LEU A 121 7.35 -6.69 -3.34
C LEU A 121 6.95 -7.86 -2.43
N TYR A 122 6.28 -8.85 -2.99
CA TYR A 122 5.79 -10.01 -2.23
C TYR A 122 6.93 -10.96 -1.82
N LYS A 123 8.02 -11.06 -2.60
CA LYS A 123 9.24 -11.80 -2.20
C LYS A 123 9.90 -11.16 -0.98
N LEU A 124 9.99 -9.83 -0.93
CA LEU A 124 10.50 -9.11 0.25
C LEU A 124 9.59 -9.29 1.46
N ALA A 125 8.28 -9.18 1.26
CA ALA A 125 7.29 -9.32 2.33
C ALA A 125 7.25 -10.73 2.94
N ALA A 126 7.54 -11.76 2.14
CA ALA A 126 7.69 -13.13 2.61
C ALA A 126 9.04 -13.42 3.31
N SER A 127 9.98 -12.46 3.29
CA SER A 127 11.31 -12.64 3.89
C SER A 127 11.30 -12.41 5.40
N GLN A 128 12.33 -12.95 6.08
CA GLN A 128 12.55 -12.71 7.52
C GLN A 128 12.91 -11.25 7.85
N ASN A 129 13.16 -10.42 6.83
CA ASN A 129 13.54 -9.02 6.97
C ASN A 129 12.40 -8.06 6.58
N ALA A 130 11.18 -8.55 6.31
CA ALA A 130 10.07 -7.73 5.83
C ALA A 130 9.84 -6.46 6.68
N GLN A 131 10.00 -6.54 8.01
CA GLN A 131 9.90 -5.41 8.95
C GLN A 131 10.99 -4.34 8.82
N LYS A 132 12.02 -4.55 7.99
CA LYS A 132 13.03 -3.54 7.63
C LYS A 132 12.65 -2.81 6.35
N ASP A 133 11.90 -3.46 5.47
CA ASP A 133 11.47 -2.96 4.17
C ASP A 133 10.11 -2.26 4.25
N TYR A 134 9.22 -2.80 5.09
CA TYR A 134 7.87 -2.34 5.28
C TYR A 134 7.62 -1.96 6.73
N ARG A 135 6.81 -0.93 6.91
CA ARG A 135 6.13 -0.66 8.16
C ARG A 135 4.73 -1.24 8.06
N ASP A 136 4.52 -2.33 8.79
CA ASP A 136 3.24 -3.01 8.89
C ASP A 136 2.21 -2.15 9.64
N ILE A 137 1.04 -1.94 9.03
CA ILE A 137 -0.04 -1.13 9.57
C ILE A 137 -1.09 -2.06 10.15
N THR A 138 -1.17 -2.10 11.47
CA THR A 138 -1.97 -3.13 12.18
C THR A 138 -3.23 -2.60 12.84
N ARG A 139 -3.55 -1.32 12.62
CA ARG A 139 -4.64 -0.60 13.29
C ARG A 139 -5.40 0.30 12.33
N GLY A 140 -6.72 0.38 12.56
CA GLY A 140 -7.65 1.14 11.73
C GLY A 140 -8.35 0.26 10.70
N SER A 141 -9.19 0.87 9.88
CA SER A 141 -10.00 0.20 8.87
C SER A 141 -10.27 1.16 7.70
N ASN A 142 -10.78 0.63 6.59
CA ASN A 142 -11.46 1.41 5.55
C ASN A 142 -12.99 1.32 5.67
N GLU A 143 -13.49 1.18 6.90
CA GLU A 143 -14.92 1.31 7.16
C GLU A 143 -15.34 2.78 7.03
N VAL A 144 -16.42 3.02 6.29
CA VAL A 144 -16.98 4.36 6.12
C VAL A 144 -18.27 4.46 6.92
N ALA A 145 -18.29 5.39 7.87
CA ALA A 145 -19.46 5.76 8.65
C ALA A 145 -19.70 7.27 8.50
N ASP A 146 -20.81 7.66 7.86
CA ASP A 146 -21.23 9.04 7.69
C ASP A 146 -22.73 9.17 7.98
N GLY A 147 -23.06 9.74 9.14
CA GLY A 147 -24.43 9.82 9.64
C GLY A 147 -25.07 8.43 9.76
N ASN A 148 -26.09 8.17 8.94
CA ASN A 148 -26.79 6.88 8.89
C ASN A 148 -26.20 5.90 7.86
N ILE A 149 -25.18 6.30 7.11
CA ILE A 149 -24.51 5.46 6.11
C ILE A 149 -23.38 4.72 6.80
N HIS A 150 -23.46 3.40 6.83
CA HIS A 150 -22.40 2.52 7.31
C HIS A 150 -22.06 1.50 6.24
N VAL A 151 -20.86 1.61 5.68
CA VAL A 151 -20.31 0.65 4.73
C VAL A 151 -19.20 -0.11 5.42
N LYS A 152 -19.48 -1.37 5.75
CA LYS A 152 -18.50 -2.27 6.37
C LYS A 152 -17.27 -2.40 5.48
N GLY A 153 -16.11 -2.10 6.05
CA GLY A 153 -14.81 -2.24 5.40
C GLY A 153 -14.04 -3.48 5.87
N PHE A 154 -12.75 -3.47 5.56
CA PHE A 154 -11.73 -4.37 6.08
C PHE A 154 -10.98 -3.71 7.24
N GLN A 155 -10.39 -4.54 8.09
CA GLN A 155 -9.56 -4.09 9.21
C GLN A 155 -8.10 -4.27 8.83
N ALA A 156 -7.28 -3.31 9.25
CA ALA A 156 -5.83 -3.44 9.20
C ALA A 156 -5.38 -4.49 10.22
N ALA A 157 -4.38 -5.29 9.87
CA ALA A 157 -3.97 -6.45 10.68
C ALA A 157 -2.51 -6.82 10.41
N PRO A 158 -1.84 -7.58 11.31
CA PRO A 158 -0.47 -8.01 11.07
C PRO A 158 -0.29 -8.74 9.73
N GLY A 159 0.71 -8.31 8.96
CA GLY A 159 1.01 -8.82 7.62
C GLY A 159 0.23 -8.11 6.52
N TRP A 160 -0.09 -8.82 5.44
CA TRP A 160 -0.89 -8.24 4.37
C TRP A 160 -2.34 -8.07 4.82
N ASP A 161 -2.91 -6.89 4.58
CA ASP A 161 -4.34 -6.65 4.76
C ASP A 161 -4.99 -5.91 3.57
N ALA A 162 -6.32 -6.00 3.50
CA ALA A 162 -7.11 -5.41 2.42
C ALA A 162 -7.44 -3.92 2.66
N VAL A 163 -6.57 -3.21 3.37
CA VAL A 163 -6.65 -1.75 3.59
C VAL A 163 -5.33 -1.08 3.21
N THR A 164 -4.20 -1.67 3.60
CA THR A 164 -2.85 -1.12 3.48
C THR A 164 -1.85 -2.06 2.79
N GLY A 165 -2.27 -3.27 2.42
CA GLY A 165 -1.41 -4.25 1.77
C GLY A 165 -0.30 -4.66 2.73
N TRP A 166 0.95 -4.65 2.27
CA TRP A 166 2.11 -4.88 3.14
C TRP A 166 2.52 -3.66 3.99
N GLY A 167 1.81 -2.53 3.86
CA GLY A 167 2.08 -1.30 4.59
C GLY A 167 2.95 -0.30 3.84
N SER A 168 3.61 0.60 4.58
CA SER A 168 4.37 1.73 4.03
C SER A 168 5.87 1.43 3.91
N PRO A 169 6.62 2.10 3.02
CA PRO A 169 8.02 1.76 2.78
C PRO A 169 8.95 2.35 3.84
N GLN A 170 9.89 1.54 4.30
CA GLN A 170 11.12 2.01 4.91
C GLN A 170 12.20 2.19 3.83
N ALA A 171 12.04 3.29 3.07
CA ALA A 171 12.67 3.50 1.78
C ALA A 171 14.18 3.22 1.72
N SER A 172 14.94 3.54 2.79
CA SER A 172 16.40 3.33 2.82
C SER A 172 16.82 1.87 2.74
N GLN A 173 16.01 0.95 3.27
CA GLN A 173 16.26 -0.49 3.22
C GLN A 173 15.52 -1.10 2.02
N PHE A 174 14.26 -0.68 1.85
CA PHE A 174 13.38 -1.17 0.79
C PHE A 174 13.99 -1.02 -0.61
N ILE A 175 14.59 0.13 -0.93
CA ILE A 175 15.11 0.40 -2.29
C ILE A 175 16.19 -0.60 -2.72
N PRO A 176 17.33 -0.74 -1.99
CA PRO A 176 18.36 -1.71 -2.37
C PRO A 176 17.85 -3.16 -2.36
N ASP A 177 16.99 -3.51 -1.42
CA ASP A 177 16.46 -4.88 -1.29
C ASP A 177 15.47 -5.20 -2.41
N LEU A 178 14.66 -4.23 -2.87
CA LEU A 178 13.81 -4.39 -4.05
C LEU A 178 14.66 -4.65 -5.29
N ILE A 179 15.72 -3.88 -5.51
CA ILE A 179 16.62 -4.08 -6.66
C ILE A 179 17.22 -5.50 -6.63
N ALA A 180 17.61 -5.99 -5.45
CA ALA A 180 18.11 -7.36 -5.30
C ALA A 180 17.01 -8.42 -5.52
N ALA A 181 15.78 -8.16 -5.09
CA ALA A 181 14.65 -9.07 -5.24
C ALA A 181 14.19 -9.24 -6.69
N MET A 182 14.40 -8.22 -7.52
CA MET A 182 14.05 -8.16 -8.95
C MET A 182 15.03 -8.87 -9.89
N LYS A 183 16.09 -9.50 -9.35
CA LYS A 183 17.00 -10.41 -10.06
C LYS A 183 16.55 -11.85 -9.94
#